data_AF-A0A3D3L817-F1
#
_entry.id   AF-A0A3D3L817-F1
#
_cell.length_a   1.000
_cell.length_b   1.000
_cell.length_c   1.000
_cell.angle_alpha   90.00
_cell.angle_beta   90.00
_cell.angle_gamma   90.00
#
_symmetry.space_group_name_H-M   'P 1'
#
loop_
_entity.id
_entity.type
_entity.pdbx_description
1 polymer ?
#
loop_
_entity_poly.entity_id
_entity_poly.type
_entity_poly.pdbx_seq_one_letter_code
_entity_poly.pdbx_strand_id
1 'polypeptide(L)'
;MKHLLCLLALCAPLAAQEITRFIAIDNVCAWPCLTLLPDGSINATIFGQPSHGQIAGAAECWNSKDGQFWEKRGIPAPNDPNTNRMNVAAGLAKNGDLLVLCSGWTNEKQPQRPKQPDFRDDILSSWVCRSSDGGRTWSQIKDFPAPDAGWTNYIPFGAIKVGED
;
A
#
# COMPACT_ATOMS: atom_id res chain seq x y z
N MET A 1 -58.31 -11.96 41.80
CA MET A 1 -58.06 -11.30 40.50
C MET A 1 -56.58 -10.94 40.47
N LYS A 2 -55.73 -11.83 39.95
CA LYS A 2 -55.33 -11.94 38.54
C LYS A 2 -54.62 -10.67 38.02
N HIS A 3 -53.30 -10.81 37.91
CA HIS A 3 -52.37 -10.13 36.99
C HIS A 3 -52.23 -8.61 37.21
N LEU A 4 -51.06 -8.09 37.53
CA LEU A 4 -50.05 -7.81 36.49
C LEU A 4 -48.69 -7.50 37.15
N LEU A 5 -47.82 -8.50 37.22
CA LEU A 5 -46.38 -8.31 37.34
C LEU A 5 -45.77 -8.36 35.94
N CYS A 6 -44.66 -7.63 35.76
CA CYS A 6 -43.72 -7.71 34.64
C CYS A 6 -44.21 -7.18 33.29
N LEU A 7 -43.66 -6.03 32.88
CA LEU A 7 -42.64 -5.92 31.83
C LEU A 7 -42.48 -4.43 31.46
N LEU A 8 -41.75 -3.68 32.29
CA LEU A 8 -41.03 -2.50 31.80
C LEU A 8 -39.74 -3.02 31.19
N ALA A 9 -39.84 -3.53 29.96
CA ALA A 9 -38.68 -3.77 29.13
C ALA A 9 -37.98 -2.41 28.96
N LEU A 10 -36.77 -2.31 29.50
CA LEU A 10 -35.82 -1.23 29.23
C LEU A 10 -35.57 -1.18 27.72
N CYS A 11 -36.38 -0.42 27.00
CA CYS A 11 -35.98 0.15 25.71
C CYS A 11 -34.96 1.24 26.00
N ALA A 12 -33.72 0.84 26.31
CA ALA A 12 -32.60 1.75 26.14
C ALA A 12 -32.50 1.99 24.62
N PRO A 13 -32.67 3.23 24.13
CA PRO A 13 -32.36 3.50 22.73
C PRO A 13 -30.90 3.11 22.52
N LEU A 14 -30.63 2.29 21.50
CA LEU A 14 -29.28 2.06 21.04
C LEU A 14 -28.76 3.43 20.59
N ALA A 15 -28.00 4.11 21.45
CA ALA A 15 -27.45 5.41 21.12
C ALA A 15 -26.66 5.22 19.82
N ALA A 16 -27.02 5.98 18.78
CA ALA A 16 -26.27 5.98 17.53
C ALA A 16 -24.82 6.27 17.90
N GLN A 17 -23.92 5.33 17.60
CA GLN A 17 -22.50 5.53 17.84
C GLN A 17 -22.07 6.77 17.06
N GLU A 18 -21.46 7.74 17.72
CA GLU A 18 -20.92 8.90 17.00
C GLU A 18 -19.88 8.42 15.99
N ILE A 19 -20.16 8.65 14.71
CA ILE A 19 -19.24 8.30 13.62
C ILE A 19 -18.35 9.52 13.36
N THR A 20 -17.12 9.46 13.82
CA THR A 20 -16.07 10.40 13.42
C THR A 20 -15.49 9.98 12.07
N ARG A 21 -15.28 10.94 11.16
CA ARG A 21 -14.68 10.71 9.84
C ARG A 21 -13.36 11.46 9.77
N PHE A 22 -12.33 10.78 9.28
CA PHE A 22 -10.99 11.34 9.08
C PHE A 22 -10.56 11.18 7.63
N ILE A 23 -9.77 12.14 7.14
CA ILE A 23 -8.94 11.95 5.94
C ILE A 23 -7.61 11.40 6.46
N ALA A 24 -7.36 10.10 6.24
CA ALA A 24 -6.17 9.43 6.76
C ALA A 24 -4.88 10.00 6.16
N ILE A 25 -4.81 10.02 4.83
CA ILE A 25 -3.72 10.61 4.03
C ILE A 25 -4.39 11.32 2.86
N ASP A 26 -4.17 12.62 2.72
CA ASP A 26 -4.80 13.44 1.68
C ASP A 26 -4.00 13.41 0.37
N ASN A 27 -4.68 13.68 -0.75
CA ASN A 27 -4.09 13.86 -2.08
C ASN A 27 -3.22 12.69 -2.59
N VAL A 28 -3.52 11.46 -2.17
CA VAL A 28 -2.89 10.21 -2.64
C VAL A 28 -3.96 9.26 -3.19
N CYS A 29 -3.56 8.23 -3.94
CA CYS A 29 -4.51 7.34 -4.62
C CYS A 29 -4.36 5.88 -4.22
N ALA A 30 -5.38 5.12 -4.58
CA ALA A 30 -5.76 3.79 -4.11
C ALA A 30 -4.66 2.71 -4.12
N TRP A 31 -5.03 1.56 -3.54
CA TRP A 31 -4.22 0.37 -3.26
C TRP A 31 -3.24 0.52 -2.08
N PRO A 32 -3.69 1.00 -0.90
CA PRO A 32 -2.88 0.91 0.30
C PRO A 32 -2.67 -0.56 0.68
N CYS A 33 -1.41 -0.92 0.98
CA CYS A 33 -1.09 -2.14 1.69
C CYS A 33 -0.76 -1.80 3.15
N LEU A 34 -1.59 -2.27 4.08
CA LEU A 34 -1.39 -2.04 5.52
C LEU A 34 -0.53 -3.14 6.14
N THR A 35 0.44 -2.74 6.95
CA THR A 35 1.32 -3.63 7.71
C THR A 35 1.39 -3.17 9.16
N LEU A 36 1.10 -4.06 10.12
CA LEU A 36 1.34 -3.78 11.54
C LEU A 36 2.83 -3.96 11.83
N LEU A 37 3.48 -2.92 12.34
CA LEU A 37 4.91 -2.92 12.68
C LEU A 37 5.15 -3.52 14.07
N PRO A 38 6.39 -3.96 14.38
CA PRO A 38 6.71 -4.56 15.69
C PRO A 38 6.48 -3.63 16.90
N ASP A 39 6.52 -2.31 16.70
CA ASP A 39 6.24 -1.32 17.75
C ASP A 39 4.73 -1.06 17.96
N GLY A 40 3.87 -1.80 17.24
CA GLY A 40 2.42 -1.67 17.28
C GLY A 40 1.85 -0.56 16.39
N SER A 41 2.71 0.24 15.72
CA SER A 41 2.24 1.22 14.76
C SER A 41 1.81 0.57 13.44
N ILE A 42 0.94 1.25 12.70
CA ILE A 42 0.41 0.81 11.40
C ILE A 42 1.19 1.52 10.31
N ASN A 43 1.80 0.77 9.40
CA ASN A 43 2.34 1.29 8.15
C ASN A 43 1.31 1.14 7.02
N ALA A 44 1.21 2.16 6.17
CA ALA A 44 0.51 2.14 4.91
C ALA A 44 1.52 2.40 3.80
N THR A 45 1.64 1.46 2.87
CA THR A 45 2.38 1.65 1.63
C THR A 45 1.38 1.92 0.51
N ILE A 46 1.46 3.09 -0.13
CA ILE A 46 0.44 3.62 -1.05
C ILE A 46 1.09 4.45 -2.17
N PHE A 47 0.44 4.59 -3.32
CA PHE A 47 0.92 5.48 -4.37
C PHE A 47 0.73 6.96 -3.97
N GLY A 48 1.82 7.73 -3.92
CA GLY A 48 1.87 9.08 -3.35
C GLY A 48 1.27 10.19 -4.20
N GLN A 49 0.33 9.88 -5.09
CA GLN A 49 -0.20 10.80 -6.10
C GLN A 49 -1.71 10.60 -6.26
N PRO A 50 -2.49 11.67 -6.57
CA PRO A 50 -3.95 11.62 -6.64
C PRO A 50 -4.47 11.06 -7.98
N SER A 51 -3.87 9.98 -8.49
CA SER A 51 -4.36 9.30 -9.69
C SER A 51 -4.16 7.79 -9.61
N HIS A 52 -4.97 7.04 -10.35
CA HIS A 52 -4.85 5.60 -10.46
C HIS A 52 -3.73 5.19 -11.44
N GLY A 53 -2.53 5.74 -11.23
CA GLY A 53 -1.37 5.45 -12.05
C GLY A 53 -1.38 6.12 -13.42
N GLN A 54 -1.96 7.30 -13.53
CA GLN A 54 -2.01 8.10 -14.76
C GLN A 54 -1.00 9.25 -14.74
N ILE A 55 -0.23 9.38 -13.67
CA ILE A 55 0.82 10.39 -13.53
C ILE A 55 2.10 9.74 -13.00
N ALA A 56 3.24 10.40 -13.23
CA ALA A 56 4.52 9.95 -12.71
C ALA A 56 4.54 10.11 -11.18
N GLY A 57 5.21 9.19 -10.50
CA GLY A 57 5.30 9.24 -9.04
C GLY A 57 5.78 7.95 -8.41
N ALA A 58 5.90 7.96 -7.09
CA ALA A 58 6.44 6.87 -6.31
C ALA A 58 5.45 6.32 -5.28
N ALA A 59 5.71 5.09 -4.85
CA ALA A 59 5.09 4.54 -3.66
C ALA A 59 5.68 5.25 -2.44
N GLU A 60 4.84 5.55 -1.47
CA GLU A 60 5.19 6.19 -0.22
C GLU A 60 4.81 5.29 0.95
N CYS A 61 5.61 5.35 2.00
CA CYS A 61 5.28 4.73 3.29
C CYS A 61 4.86 5.80 4.27
N TRP A 62 3.72 5.57 4.92
CA TRP A 62 3.14 6.41 5.95
C TRP A 62 2.91 5.58 7.20
N ASN A 63 3.13 6.13 8.39
CA ASN A 63 2.85 5.42 9.64
C ASN A 63 1.83 6.17 10.50
N SER A 64 1.05 5.41 11.25
CA SER A 64 0.14 5.91 12.27
C SER A 64 0.23 5.05 13.52
N LYS A 65 0.02 5.64 14.70
CA LYS A 65 -0.03 4.90 15.96
C LYS A 65 -1.37 4.19 16.17
N ASP A 66 -2.45 4.75 15.62
CA ASP A 66 -3.83 4.38 15.91
C ASP A 66 -4.76 4.40 14.68
N GLY A 67 -4.24 4.77 13.51
CA GLY A 67 -4.97 4.86 12.26
C GLY A 67 -5.69 6.20 12.03
N GLN A 68 -5.66 7.14 12.98
CA GLN A 68 -6.34 8.43 12.82
C GLN A 68 -5.47 9.45 12.07
N PHE A 69 -4.24 9.66 12.53
CA PHE A 69 -3.30 10.61 11.95
C PHE A 69 -2.07 9.88 11.41
N TRP A 70 -1.63 10.28 10.22
CA TRP A 70 -0.58 9.59 9.48
C TRP A 70 0.57 10.54 9.16
N GLU A 71 1.78 10.05 9.35
CA GLU A 71 3.02 10.76 9.04
C GLU A 71 3.73 10.06 7.89
N LYS A 72 4.12 10.81 6.86
CA LYS A 72 4.97 10.27 5.80
C LYS A 72 6.32 9.89 6.40
N ARG A 73 6.74 8.65 6.16
CA ARG A 73 7.98 8.08 6.69
C ARG A 73 9.08 8.01 5.66
N GLY A 74 8.74 7.67 4.42
CA GLY A 74 9.74 7.55 3.37
C GLY A 74 9.16 7.11 2.03
N ILE A 75 10.06 6.88 1.09
CA ILE A 75 9.75 6.49 -0.29
C ILE A 75 10.51 5.19 -0.58
N PRO A 76 9.88 4.00 -0.46
CA PRO A 76 10.56 2.72 -0.67
C PRO A 76 11.16 2.58 -2.06
N ALA A 77 10.38 2.96 -3.08
CA ALA A 77 10.74 2.83 -4.49
C ALA A 77 10.57 4.19 -5.20
N PRO A 78 11.60 5.05 -5.18
CA PRO A 78 11.58 6.27 -5.99
C PRO A 78 11.42 5.90 -7.47
N ASN A 79 10.68 6.71 -8.21
CA ASN A 79 10.47 6.48 -9.63
C ASN A 79 11.53 7.18 -10.48
N ASP A 80 11.86 6.59 -11.62
CA ASP A 80 12.60 7.28 -12.67
C ASP A 80 11.66 8.30 -13.37
N PRO A 81 12.18 9.33 -14.07
CA PRO A 81 11.36 10.23 -14.86
C PRO A 81 10.42 9.48 -15.80
N ASN A 82 9.21 10.01 -16.03
CA ASN A 82 8.18 9.40 -16.90
C ASN A 82 7.76 7.97 -16.52
N THR A 83 7.98 7.57 -15.27
CA THR A 83 7.48 6.31 -14.73
C THR A 83 6.63 6.53 -13.49
N ASN A 84 5.79 5.55 -13.17
CA ASN A 84 5.22 5.43 -11.84
C ASN A 84 5.65 4.13 -11.16
N ARG A 85 5.82 4.18 -9.84
CA ARG A 85 6.03 3.03 -8.95
C ARG A 85 4.82 2.93 -8.04
N MET A 86 3.82 2.16 -8.44
CA MET A 86 2.48 2.21 -7.84
C MET A 86 1.94 0.84 -7.41
N ASN A 87 2.47 -0.25 -7.95
CA ASN A 87 2.01 -1.58 -7.63
C ASN A 87 2.86 -2.12 -6.49
N VAL A 88 2.24 -2.44 -5.37
CA VAL A 88 2.95 -2.75 -4.12
C VAL A 88 2.44 -4.03 -3.49
N ALA A 89 3.39 -4.84 -3.02
CA ALA A 89 3.16 -5.77 -1.93
C ALA A 89 4.02 -5.34 -0.74
N ALA A 90 3.50 -5.43 0.48
CA ALA A 90 4.24 -5.02 1.67
C ALA A 90 4.01 -5.98 2.84
N GLY A 91 5.00 -6.08 3.73
CA GLY A 91 4.92 -6.90 4.93
C GLY A 91 6.25 -6.92 5.68
N LEU A 92 6.38 -7.81 6.65
CA LEU A 92 7.58 -7.90 7.46
C LEU A 92 8.41 -9.13 7.09
N ALA A 93 9.73 -8.94 7.07
CA ALA A 93 10.67 -10.05 7.18
C ALA A 93 10.62 -10.64 8.60
N LYS A 94 11.16 -11.86 8.77
CA LYS A 94 11.21 -12.55 10.06
C LYS A 94 11.90 -11.76 11.17
N ASN A 95 12.86 -10.90 10.82
CA ASN A 95 13.58 -10.04 11.77
C ASN A 95 12.86 -8.70 12.07
N GLY A 96 11.65 -8.49 11.53
CA GLY A 96 10.86 -7.28 11.74
C GLY A 96 11.14 -6.15 10.76
N ASP A 97 12.07 -6.33 9.81
CA ASP A 97 12.30 -5.33 8.77
C ASP A 97 11.07 -5.20 7.86
N LEU A 98 10.74 -3.96 7.51
CA LEU A 98 9.68 -3.68 6.55
C LEU A 98 10.19 -3.97 5.14
N LEU A 99 9.45 -4.82 4.43
CA LEU A 99 9.67 -5.15 3.03
C LEU A 99 8.57 -4.55 2.17
N VAL A 100 8.97 -4.00 1.03
CA VAL A 100 8.07 -3.56 -0.04
C VAL A 100 8.60 -4.12 -1.35
N LEU A 101 7.79 -4.93 -2.04
CA LEU A 101 8.00 -5.22 -3.45
C LEU A 101 7.25 -4.17 -4.26
N CYS A 102 7.92 -3.50 -5.19
CA CYS A 102 7.31 -2.42 -5.94
C CYS A 102 7.61 -2.49 -7.44
N SER A 103 6.54 -2.59 -8.23
CA SER A 103 6.54 -2.41 -9.69
C SER A 103 5.76 -1.13 -10.03
N GLY A 104 5.55 -0.92 -11.32
CA GLY A 104 4.68 0.11 -11.85
C GLY A 104 4.82 0.15 -13.36
N TRP A 105 4.68 1.32 -13.95
CA TRP A 105 4.54 1.46 -15.38
C TRP A 105 5.40 2.56 -15.96
N THR A 106 5.89 2.34 -17.17
CA THR A 106 6.56 3.38 -17.96
C THR A 106 5.58 4.09 -18.90
N ASN A 107 5.77 5.39 -19.06
CA ASN A 107 5.14 6.18 -20.12
C ASN A 107 6.00 6.25 -21.39
N GLU A 108 7.17 5.62 -21.39
CA GLU A 108 8.08 5.60 -22.52
C GLU A 108 7.66 4.56 -23.55
N LYS A 109 7.51 4.98 -24.81
CA LYS A 109 7.14 4.12 -25.92
C LYS A 109 8.13 2.96 -26.05
N GLN A 110 7.62 1.73 -26.06
CA GLN A 110 8.45 0.56 -26.35
C GLN A 110 8.72 0.42 -27.85
N PRO A 111 9.95 0.06 -28.28
CA PRO A 111 10.29 -0.01 -29.71
C PRO A 111 9.40 -0.96 -30.51
N GLN A 112 8.86 -1.99 -29.85
CA GLN A 112 8.20 -3.12 -30.50
C GLN A 112 6.70 -2.92 -30.75
N ARG A 113 6.14 -1.81 -30.25
CA ARG A 113 4.70 -1.51 -30.37
C ARG A 113 4.42 0.00 -30.48
N PRO A 114 3.24 0.40 -30.97
CA PRO A 114 2.80 1.79 -30.88
C PRO A 114 2.75 2.29 -29.43
N LYS A 115 2.85 3.62 -29.25
CA LYS A 115 2.67 4.28 -27.94
C LYS A 115 1.31 3.90 -27.37
N GLN A 116 1.28 3.53 -26.10
CA GLN A 116 0.07 3.20 -25.36
C GLN A 116 -0.48 4.44 -24.63
N PRO A 117 -1.71 4.37 -24.07
CA PRO A 117 -2.17 5.39 -23.13
C PRO A 117 -1.16 5.64 -22.02
N ASP A 118 -1.26 6.80 -21.37
CA ASP A 118 -0.25 7.24 -20.43
C ASP A 118 0.02 6.18 -19.34
N PHE A 119 1.31 5.91 -19.14
CA PHE A 119 1.81 4.89 -18.22
C PHE A 119 1.25 3.48 -18.48
N ARG A 120 1.07 3.08 -19.74
CA ARG A 120 0.68 1.70 -20.13
C ARG A 120 1.62 1.09 -21.18
N ASP A 121 2.77 1.71 -21.43
CA ASP A 121 3.71 1.27 -22.46
C ASP A 121 4.51 0.03 -22.08
N ASP A 122 4.80 -0.16 -20.79
CA ASP A 122 5.27 -1.45 -20.27
C ASP A 122 5.18 -1.50 -18.74
N ILE A 123 5.22 -2.71 -18.20
CA ILE A 123 5.34 -2.97 -16.77
C ILE A 123 6.82 -2.94 -16.40
N LEU A 124 7.16 -2.17 -15.37
CA LEU A 124 8.52 -2.10 -14.84
C LEU A 124 8.86 -3.38 -14.08
N SER A 125 10.11 -3.84 -14.15
CA SER A 125 10.60 -4.88 -13.26
C SER A 125 10.43 -4.48 -11.79
N SER A 126 10.05 -5.43 -10.94
CA SER A 126 9.84 -5.21 -9.51
C SER A 126 11.16 -4.87 -8.80
N TRP A 127 11.10 -3.98 -7.82
CA TRP A 127 12.20 -3.75 -6.90
C TRP A 127 11.90 -4.42 -5.56
N VAL A 128 12.93 -4.93 -4.91
CA VAL A 128 12.88 -5.36 -3.50
C VAL A 128 13.40 -4.21 -2.65
N CYS A 129 12.52 -3.60 -1.87
CA CYS A 129 12.84 -2.49 -0.99
C CYS A 129 12.79 -2.96 0.47
N ARG A 130 13.81 -2.60 1.26
CA ARG A 130 13.92 -3.01 2.66
C ARG A 130 14.27 -1.83 3.56
N SER A 131 13.58 -1.77 4.70
CA SER A 131 13.82 -0.79 5.76
C SER A 131 13.89 -1.46 7.14
N SER A 132 14.92 -1.12 7.91
CA SER A 132 15.13 -1.61 9.29
C SER A 132 14.74 -0.58 10.35
N ASP A 133 14.19 0.57 9.97
CA ASP A 133 13.89 1.70 10.86
C ASP A 133 12.43 2.19 10.75
N GLY A 134 11.54 1.26 10.36
CA GLY A 134 10.11 1.51 10.22
C GLY A 134 9.78 2.42 9.05
N GLY A 135 10.51 2.28 7.94
CA GLY A 135 10.23 2.93 6.67
C GLY A 135 10.84 4.33 6.50
N ARG A 136 11.80 4.72 7.33
CA ARG A 136 12.48 6.04 7.21
C ARG A 136 13.60 6.00 6.18
N THR A 137 14.44 4.98 6.26
CA THR A 137 15.51 4.73 5.29
C THR A 137 15.29 3.40 4.58
N TRP A 138 15.79 3.32 3.33
CA TRP A 138 15.52 2.21 2.44
C TRP A 138 16.77 1.82 1.66
N SER A 139 16.96 0.51 1.51
CA SER A 139 17.82 -0.07 0.47
C SER A 139 16.96 -0.73 -0.60
N GLN A 140 17.46 -0.75 -1.85
CA GLN A 140 16.75 -1.35 -2.98
C GLN A 140 17.64 -2.34 -3.73
N ILE A 141 17.10 -3.52 -4.01
CA ILE A 141 17.61 -4.44 -5.03
C ILE A 141 16.71 -4.26 -6.25
N LYS A 142 17.31 -3.82 -7.36
CA LYS A 142 16.58 -3.52 -8.62
C LYS A 142 16.65 -4.65 -9.64
N ASP A 143 17.45 -5.67 -9.35
CA ASP A 143 17.48 -6.91 -10.10
C ASP A 143 16.41 -7.86 -9.54
N PHE A 144 15.56 -8.37 -10.42
CA PHE A 144 14.43 -9.22 -10.06
C PHE A 144 14.28 -10.30 -11.15
N PRO A 145 13.89 -11.53 -10.80
CA PRO A 145 13.74 -12.60 -11.77
C PRO A 145 12.92 -12.17 -12.98
N ALA A 146 13.45 -12.48 -14.17
CA ALA A 146 12.74 -12.25 -15.42
C ALA A 146 11.47 -13.13 -15.48
N PRO A 147 10.40 -12.64 -16.12
CA PRO A 147 9.23 -13.47 -16.36
C PRO A 147 9.53 -14.58 -17.38
N ASP A 148 8.71 -15.62 -17.37
CA ASP A 148 8.76 -16.67 -18.38
C ASP A 148 8.56 -16.08 -19.79
N ALA A 149 9.11 -16.75 -20.80
CA ALA A 149 9.03 -16.30 -22.18
C ALA A 149 7.56 -16.07 -22.61
N GLY A 150 7.27 -14.88 -23.14
CA GLY A 150 5.94 -14.47 -23.57
C GLY A 150 5.09 -13.78 -22.50
N TRP A 151 5.56 -13.68 -21.26
CA TRP A 151 4.89 -12.96 -20.17
C TRP A 151 5.51 -11.59 -19.91
N THR A 152 4.70 -10.69 -19.34
CA THR A 152 5.17 -9.37 -18.87
C THR A 152 5.86 -9.49 -17.51
N ASN A 153 6.52 -8.41 -17.08
CA ASN A 153 7.06 -8.31 -15.72
C ASN A 153 5.98 -8.53 -14.64
N TYR A 154 6.42 -9.05 -13.48
CA TYR A 154 5.55 -9.34 -12.35
C TYR A 154 5.03 -8.07 -11.67
N ILE A 155 3.73 -8.04 -11.39
CA ILE A 155 3.06 -6.98 -10.64
C ILE A 155 2.80 -7.47 -9.21
N PRO A 156 3.51 -6.94 -8.19
CA PRO A 156 3.31 -7.34 -6.80
C PRO A 156 2.01 -6.71 -6.27
N PHE A 157 1.27 -7.49 -5.47
CA PHE A 157 0.05 -7.03 -4.83
C PHE A 157 -0.18 -7.74 -3.48
N GLY A 158 -0.60 -6.96 -2.48
CA GLY A 158 -1.09 -7.49 -1.21
C GLY A 158 0.00 -7.72 -0.15
N ALA A 159 -0.32 -8.57 0.83
CA ALA A 159 0.54 -8.77 1.99
C ALA A 159 1.70 -9.74 1.71
N ILE A 160 2.92 -9.34 2.05
CA ILE A 160 4.06 -10.26 2.18
C ILE A 160 3.92 -10.97 3.53
N LYS A 161 3.98 -12.31 3.49
CA LYS A 161 3.88 -13.16 4.69
C LYS A 161 5.17 -13.97 4.86
N VAL A 162 5.53 -14.21 6.11
CA VAL A 162 6.62 -15.13 6.46
C VAL A 162 6.17 -16.55 6.10
N GLY A 163 7.02 -17.30 5.40
CA GLY A 163 6.78 -18.70 5.09
C GLY A 163 6.93 -19.61 6.31
N GLU A 164 6.33 -20.80 6.23
CA GLU A 164 6.42 -21.85 7.27
C GLU A 164 7.47 -22.93 6.95
N ASP A 165 8.39 -22.66 6.03
CA ASP A 165 9.33 -23.62 5.46
C ASP A 165 10.38 -24.17 6.47
#